data_AF-I5C894-F1
#
_entry.id   AF-I5C894-F1
#
_cell.length_a   1.000
_cell.length_b   1.000
_cell.length_c   1.000
_cell.angle_alpha   90.00
_cell.angle_beta   90.00
_cell.angle_gamma   90.00
#
_symmetry.space_group_name_H-M   'P 1'
#
loop_
_entity.id
_entity.type
_entity.pdbx_description
1 polymer ?
#
loop_
_entity_poly.entity_id
_entity_poly.type
_entity_poly.pdbx_seq_one_letter_code
_entity_poly.pdbx_strand_id
1 'polypeptide(L)'
;MVSSLKRLSRKPAAGILYGLVLWAAFVACAAEQQKEVLDVPVKEEIEPSTIRYPNESAPLAWAMRGLFEDFEEVRDALREGQRHLIDIEQHITWMEAQPTDPKVKTAAFEQYAQLYINQINRFNEETDATLLEGHYKAILETCLACHATYCPGPMKRIRLLELDA
;
A
#
# COMPACT_ATOMS: atom_id res chain seq x y z
N MET A 1 34.74 7.51 -75.12
CA MET A 1 35.06 8.50 -76.18
C MET A 1 33.78 9.25 -76.53
N VAL A 2 33.80 10.59 -76.39
CA VAL A 2 32.90 11.59 -77.03
C VAL A 2 31.41 11.45 -76.67
N SER A 3 30.74 12.36 -75.96
CA SER A 3 30.42 13.75 -76.28
C SER A 3 29.54 14.26 -75.11
N SER A 4 29.80 15.34 -74.37
CA SER A 4 29.89 16.76 -74.75
C SER A 4 28.61 17.35 -75.34
N LEU A 5 27.72 17.87 -74.48
CA LEU A 5 26.87 19.05 -74.73
C LEU A 5 26.77 19.82 -73.40
N LYS A 6 27.66 20.77 -73.11
CA LYS A 6 27.51 22.23 -73.36
C LYS A 6 26.13 22.74 -72.94
N ARG A 7 26.03 23.34 -71.74
CA ARG A 7 25.95 24.81 -71.51
C ARG A 7 24.97 25.52 -72.46
N LEU A 8 23.98 26.20 -71.87
CA LEU A 8 23.69 27.65 -71.96
C LEU A 8 22.39 27.87 -71.17
N SER A 9 22.41 28.52 -70.00
CA SER A 9 22.36 29.98 -69.79
C SER A 9 21.12 30.65 -70.41
N ARG A 10 20.20 31.11 -69.55
CA ARG A 10 19.75 32.51 -69.45
C ARG A 10 18.62 32.68 -68.40
N LYS A 11 18.91 33.43 -67.33
CA LYS A 11 17.94 34.26 -66.56
C LYS A 11 17.59 35.51 -67.44
N PRO A 12 16.61 36.39 -67.16
CA PRO A 12 15.87 36.68 -65.91
C PRO A 12 14.34 36.83 -66.13
N ALA A 13 13.49 37.03 -65.13
CA ALA A 13 13.08 38.36 -64.66
C ALA A 13 12.24 38.26 -63.39
N ALA A 14 12.30 39.34 -62.61
CA ALA A 14 11.70 39.54 -61.31
C ALA A 14 10.18 39.36 -61.28
N GLY A 15 9.73 38.70 -60.22
CA GLY A 15 8.35 38.66 -59.75
C GLY A 15 8.38 38.47 -58.24
N ILE A 16 8.73 39.53 -57.53
CA ILE A 16 8.54 39.65 -56.09
C ILE A 16 7.04 39.60 -55.85
N LEU A 17 6.56 38.68 -55.01
CA LEU A 17 5.52 38.92 -54.00
C LEU A 17 5.18 37.61 -53.27
N TYR A 18 5.36 37.66 -51.95
CA TYR A 18 4.83 36.76 -50.93
C TYR A 18 5.48 35.37 -50.73
N GLY A 19 6.45 35.36 -49.79
CA GLY A 19 6.16 34.74 -48.49
C GLY A 19 6.51 33.27 -48.29
N LEU A 20 7.71 32.85 -48.64
CA LEU A 20 8.38 31.69 -48.02
C LEU A 20 8.86 32.09 -46.61
N VAL A 21 8.20 31.65 -45.54
CA VAL A 21 8.84 31.09 -44.32
C VAL A 21 7.78 30.25 -43.60
N LEU A 22 7.63 28.99 -44.02
CA LEU A 22 7.20 27.94 -43.11
C LEU A 22 8.42 27.52 -42.28
N TRP A 23 8.21 27.43 -40.96
CA TRP A 23 8.88 26.47 -40.08
C TRP A 23 10.29 26.83 -39.60
N ALA A 24 10.39 27.77 -38.66
CA ALA A 24 11.47 27.78 -37.68
C ALA A 24 11.04 28.50 -36.39
N ALA A 25 11.26 27.84 -35.25
CA ALA A 25 11.41 28.42 -33.91
C ALA A 25 10.17 29.05 -33.24
N PHE A 26 9.25 28.20 -32.75
CA PHE A 26 8.53 28.49 -31.50
C PHE A 26 9.53 28.36 -30.33
N VAL A 27 10.33 29.39 -30.12
CA VAL A 27 11.17 29.56 -28.93
C VAL A 27 10.76 30.86 -28.25
N ALA A 28 10.51 30.71 -26.94
CA ALA A 28 10.63 31.71 -25.88
C ALA A 28 9.51 32.74 -25.68
N CYS A 29 9.09 32.77 -24.41
CA CYS A 29 8.42 33.85 -23.67
C CYS A 29 6.90 33.95 -23.72
N ALA A 30 6.25 33.06 -22.98
CA ALA A 30 5.06 33.36 -22.17
C ALA A 30 5.01 32.31 -21.05
N ALA A 31 4.82 32.59 -19.77
CA ALA A 31 4.70 33.82 -19.01
C ALA A 31 5.01 33.41 -17.56
N GLU A 32 5.74 34.24 -16.83
CA GLU A 32 5.94 34.13 -15.38
C GLU A 32 4.58 34.31 -14.69
N GLN A 33 4.05 33.28 -14.01
CA GLN A 33 2.83 33.41 -13.21
C GLN A 33 3.18 33.36 -11.72
N GLN A 34 3.19 34.54 -11.12
CA GLN A 34 3.34 34.76 -9.68
C GLN A 34 2.13 34.16 -8.95
N LYS A 35 2.38 33.19 -8.05
CA LYS A 35 1.36 32.60 -7.17
C LYS A 35 1.24 33.44 -5.91
N GLU A 36 0.28 34.36 -5.90
CA GLU A 36 -0.16 35.06 -4.69
C GLU A 36 -1.08 34.12 -3.90
N VAL A 37 -0.64 33.74 -2.70
CA VAL A 37 -1.42 32.93 -1.75
C VAL A 37 -2.36 33.90 -1.04
N LEU A 38 -3.64 33.87 -1.41
CA LEU A 38 -4.68 34.56 -0.67
C LEU A 38 -5.02 33.72 0.57
N ASP A 39 -4.53 34.16 1.73
CA ASP A 39 -4.89 33.64 3.04
C ASP A 39 -6.41 33.78 3.25
N VAL A 40 -7.12 32.66 3.17
CA VAL A 40 -8.50 32.54 3.68
C VAL A 40 -8.44 31.77 4.98
N PRO A 41 -8.88 32.34 6.12
CA PRO A 41 -8.98 31.59 7.36
C PRO A 41 -10.17 30.64 7.24
N VAL A 42 -9.89 29.37 6.93
CA VAL A 42 -10.89 28.30 7.03
C VAL A 42 -11.12 28.04 8.51
N LYS A 43 -12.16 28.66 9.06
CA LYS A 43 -12.80 28.20 10.29
C LYS A 43 -13.44 26.85 9.96
N GLU A 44 -12.69 25.78 10.17
CA GLU A 44 -13.16 24.41 10.04
C GLU A 44 -14.18 24.15 11.14
N GLU A 45 -15.46 24.30 10.78
CA GLU A 45 -16.59 23.88 11.58
C GLU A 45 -16.64 22.35 11.48
N ILE A 46 -16.18 21.68 12.55
CA ILE A 46 -16.12 20.22 12.62
C ILE A 46 -17.56 19.70 12.70
N GLU A 47 -18.12 19.30 11.56
CA GLU A 47 -19.28 18.44 11.49
C GLU A 47 -18.96 17.12 12.25
N PRO A 48 -19.88 16.60 13.08
CA PRO A 48 -19.61 15.43 13.91
C PRO A 48 -19.34 14.23 13.00
N SER A 49 -18.06 13.87 12.89
CA SER A 49 -17.66 12.69 12.14
C SER A 49 -18.22 11.46 12.84
N THR A 50 -18.95 10.65 12.08
CA THR A 50 -19.43 9.35 12.51
C THR A 50 -18.24 8.39 12.59
N ILE A 51 -17.39 8.55 13.60
CA ILE A 51 -16.19 7.70 13.77
C ILE A 51 -16.65 6.26 14.00
N ARG A 52 -16.38 5.39 13.03
CA ARG A 52 -16.74 3.96 13.04
C ARG A 52 -15.74 3.14 13.84
N TYR A 53 -14.48 3.58 13.92
CA TYR A 53 -13.44 2.99 14.74
C TYR A 53 -12.62 4.06 15.49
N PRO A 54 -12.37 3.89 16.80
CA PRO A 54 -11.67 4.90 17.60
C PRO A 54 -10.21 5.14 17.17
N ASN A 55 -9.65 4.26 16.33
CA ASN A 55 -8.24 4.23 15.92
C ASN A 55 -8.04 4.26 14.38
N GLU A 56 -8.99 4.84 13.62
CA GLU A 56 -9.10 4.69 12.15
C GLU A 56 -7.82 4.94 11.34
N SER A 57 -6.93 5.86 11.77
CA SER A 57 -5.88 6.42 10.92
C SER A 57 -4.45 5.92 11.15
N ALA A 58 -4.18 5.10 12.17
CA ALA A 58 -2.79 4.69 12.43
C ALA A 58 -2.33 3.55 11.49
N PRO A 59 -1.09 3.61 10.95
CA PRO A 59 -0.54 2.54 10.11
C PRO A 59 -0.62 1.14 10.74
N LEU A 60 -0.36 1.01 12.04
CA LEU A 60 -0.49 -0.28 12.72
C LEU A 60 -1.94 -0.79 12.73
N ALA A 61 -2.92 0.10 12.95
CA ALA A 61 -4.33 -0.29 12.95
C ALA A 61 -4.80 -0.75 11.56
N TRP A 62 -4.24 -0.18 10.49
CA TRP A 62 -4.44 -0.65 9.12
C TRP A 62 -3.82 -2.03 8.90
N ALA A 63 -2.57 -2.22 9.31
CA ALA A 63 -1.90 -3.51 9.16
C ALA A 63 -2.63 -4.64 9.91
N MET A 64 -3.13 -4.38 11.12
CA MET A 64 -3.95 -5.34 11.87
C MET A 64 -5.28 -5.71 11.19
N ARG A 65 -5.83 -4.85 10.33
CA ARG A 65 -7.01 -5.18 9.51
C ARG A 65 -6.65 -6.14 8.39
N GLY A 66 -5.52 -5.90 7.71
CA GLY A 66 -4.99 -6.82 6.70
C GLY A 66 -4.75 -8.21 7.30
N LEU A 67 -4.07 -8.29 8.45
CA LEU A 67 -3.88 -9.58 9.14
C LEU A 67 -5.21 -10.31 9.39
N PHE A 68 -6.26 -9.58 9.80
CA PHE A 68 -7.56 -10.20 10.03
C PHE A 68 -8.13 -10.78 8.73
N GLU A 69 -8.09 -10.01 7.64
CA GLU A 69 -8.57 -10.43 6.32
C GLU A 69 -7.80 -11.68 5.83
N ASP A 70 -6.47 -11.69 5.97
CA ASP A 70 -5.64 -12.85 5.62
C ASP A 70 -6.03 -14.09 6.45
N PHE A 71 -6.28 -13.92 7.75
CA PHE A 71 -6.71 -15.03 8.60
C PHE A 71 -8.14 -15.50 8.34
N GLU A 72 -9.01 -14.70 7.71
CA GLU A 72 -10.30 -15.18 7.21
C GLU A 72 -10.09 -16.21 6.09
N GLU A 73 -9.18 -15.93 5.16
CA GLU A 73 -8.83 -16.86 4.08
C GLU A 73 -8.20 -18.15 4.63
N VAL A 74 -7.30 -18.03 5.62
CA VAL A 74 -6.70 -19.20 6.28
C VAL A 74 -7.76 -20.03 6.99
N ARG A 75 -8.66 -19.40 7.76
CA ARG A 75 -9.75 -20.09 8.46
C ARG A 75 -10.64 -20.85 7.48
N ASP A 76 -11.05 -20.19 6.41
CA ASP A 76 -12.00 -20.75 5.46
C ASP A 76 -11.35 -21.92 4.68
N ALA A 77 -10.07 -21.83 4.32
CA ALA A 77 -9.32 -22.94 3.75
C ALA A 77 -9.26 -24.14 4.73
N LEU A 78 -8.95 -23.91 6.01
CA LEU A 78 -8.88 -24.99 7.00
C LEU A 78 -10.24 -25.68 7.20
N ARG A 79 -11.35 -24.92 7.20
CA ARG A 79 -12.72 -25.46 7.25
C ARG A 79 -13.05 -26.35 6.05
N GLU A 80 -12.45 -26.07 4.90
CA GLU A 80 -12.58 -26.88 3.69
C GLU A 80 -11.60 -28.07 3.65
N GLY A 81 -10.80 -28.29 4.70
CA GLY A 81 -9.74 -29.29 4.72
C GLY A 81 -8.58 -28.98 3.78
N GLN A 82 -8.46 -27.71 3.37
CA GLN A 82 -7.40 -27.22 2.50
C GLN A 82 -6.31 -26.55 3.31
N ARG A 83 -5.13 -26.45 2.71
CA ARG A 83 -3.98 -25.76 3.28
C ARG A 83 -3.84 -24.39 2.62
N HIS A 84 -3.69 -23.36 3.44
CA HIS A 84 -3.36 -22.00 3.00
C HIS A 84 -2.08 -21.57 3.70
N LEU A 85 -1.01 -21.33 2.95
CA LEU A 85 0.26 -20.86 3.51
C LEU A 85 0.20 -19.37 3.81
N ILE A 86 0.76 -18.97 4.94
CA ILE A 86 0.84 -17.57 5.34
C ILE A 86 2.12 -16.96 4.78
N ASP A 87 2.02 -15.84 4.04
CA ASP A 87 3.19 -15.10 3.57
C ASP A 87 3.84 -14.33 4.72
N ILE A 88 4.96 -14.84 5.23
CA ILE A 88 5.65 -14.23 6.36
C ILE A 88 6.17 -12.83 6.05
N GLU A 89 6.55 -12.54 4.80
CA GLU A 89 7.11 -11.23 4.43
C GLU A 89 6.04 -10.14 4.57
N GLN A 90 4.79 -10.46 4.23
CA GLN A 90 3.66 -9.56 4.44
C GLN A 90 3.32 -9.44 5.94
N HIS A 91 3.35 -10.57 6.65
CA HIS A 91 2.95 -10.70 8.05
C HIS A 91 3.96 -10.17 9.07
N ILE A 92 5.10 -9.58 8.68
CA ILE A 92 6.05 -8.92 9.60
C ILE A 92 6.02 -7.39 9.51
N THR A 93 5.43 -6.83 8.45
CA THR A 93 5.44 -5.37 8.18
C THR A 93 4.79 -4.54 9.29
N TRP A 94 3.76 -5.09 9.95
CA TRP A 94 3.06 -4.43 11.06
C TRP A 94 3.96 -4.17 12.27
N MET A 95 5.03 -4.93 12.45
CA MET A 95 5.93 -4.79 13.60
C MET A 95 6.62 -3.42 13.61
N GLU A 96 6.86 -2.85 12.43
CA GLU A 96 7.49 -1.53 12.25
C GLU A 96 6.45 -0.41 12.14
N ALA A 97 5.19 -0.72 11.83
CA ALA A 97 4.12 0.25 11.65
C ALA A 97 3.88 1.12 12.89
N GLN A 98 3.56 2.40 12.68
CA GLN A 98 3.32 3.36 13.75
C GLN A 98 1.96 3.10 14.44
N PRO A 99 1.92 2.96 15.78
CA PRO A 99 0.67 2.78 16.52
C PRO A 99 -0.06 4.12 16.73
N THR A 100 -1.36 4.05 17.05
CA THR A 100 -2.13 5.22 17.51
C THR A 100 -1.60 5.76 18.83
N ASP A 101 -1.29 4.88 19.78
CA ASP A 101 -0.61 5.21 21.03
C ASP A 101 0.84 4.68 20.98
N PRO A 102 1.87 5.54 21.03
CA PRO A 102 3.27 5.12 21.01
C PRO A 102 3.64 4.20 22.19
N LYS A 103 2.89 4.21 23.30
CA LYS A 103 3.14 3.37 24.47
C LYS A 103 2.88 1.88 24.20
N VAL A 104 2.26 1.53 23.08
CA VAL A 104 2.01 0.12 22.70
C VAL A 104 3.30 -0.62 22.36
N LYS A 105 4.31 0.05 21.76
CA LYS A 105 5.57 -0.59 21.37
C LYS A 105 6.52 -0.72 22.56
N THR A 106 6.25 -1.74 23.37
CA THR A 106 7.08 -2.13 24.52
C THR A 106 7.90 -3.37 24.19
N ALA A 107 8.82 -3.76 25.09
CA ALA A 107 9.56 -5.02 24.96
C ALA A 107 8.63 -6.25 24.87
N ALA A 108 7.47 -6.22 25.50
CA ALA A 108 6.51 -7.31 25.41
C ALA A 108 5.76 -7.34 24.06
N PHE A 109 5.53 -6.18 23.43
CA PHE A 109 5.03 -6.14 22.05
C PHE A 109 5.99 -6.88 21.10
N GLU A 110 7.29 -6.62 21.24
CA GLU A 110 8.32 -7.32 20.45
C GLU A 110 8.34 -8.83 20.73
N GLN A 111 8.18 -9.23 22.00
CA GLN A 111 8.09 -10.65 22.36
C GLN A 111 6.86 -11.32 21.72
N TYR A 112 5.68 -10.69 21.78
CA TYR A 112 4.49 -11.23 21.12
C TYR A 112 4.65 -11.30 19.61
N ALA A 113 5.30 -10.31 18.99
CA ALA A 113 5.59 -10.33 17.57
C ALA A 113 6.53 -11.49 17.18
N GLN A 114 7.57 -11.75 17.96
CA GLN A 114 8.46 -12.89 17.75
C GLN A 114 7.75 -14.23 17.95
N LEU A 115 6.92 -14.35 18.99
CA LEU A 115 6.10 -15.54 19.21
C LEU A 115 5.17 -15.78 18.03
N TYR A 116 4.51 -14.73 17.53
CA TYR A 116 3.63 -14.78 16.37
C TYR A 116 4.34 -15.31 15.12
N ILE A 117 5.51 -14.77 14.78
CA ILE A 117 6.34 -15.26 13.66
C ILE A 117 6.66 -16.74 13.82
N ASN A 118 7.07 -17.15 15.02
CA ASN A 118 7.40 -18.54 15.29
C ASN A 118 6.20 -19.46 15.09
N GLN A 119 4.99 -19.04 15.49
CA GLN A 119 3.79 -19.84 15.25
C GLN A 119 3.42 -19.91 13.77
N ILE A 120 3.59 -18.82 13.01
CA ILE A 120 3.42 -18.86 11.54
C ILE A 120 4.39 -19.85 10.90
N ASN A 121 5.67 -19.82 11.29
CA ASN A 121 6.66 -20.74 10.72
C ASN A 121 6.27 -22.20 10.99
N ARG A 122 5.85 -22.52 12.22
CA ARG A 122 5.38 -23.87 12.58
C ARG A 122 4.14 -24.27 11.79
N PHE A 123 3.18 -23.37 11.62
CA PHE A 123 2.00 -23.59 10.80
C PHE A 123 2.37 -23.84 9.31
N ASN A 124 3.29 -23.05 8.76
CA ASN A 124 3.77 -23.15 7.38
C ASN A 124 4.68 -24.37 7.12
N GLU A 125 5.29 -24.93 8.15
CA GLU A 125 6.08 -26.17 8.06
C GLU A 125 5.22 -27.42 8.29
N GLU A 126 4.07 -27.29 8.96
CA GLU A 126 3.19 -28.41 9.26
C GLU A 126 2.48 -28.95 8.01
N THR A 127 2.40 -30.28 7.95
CA THR A 127 1.75 -31.03 6.86
C THR A 127 0.67 -31.99 7.36
N ASP A 128 0.69 -32.34 8.65
CA ASP A 128 -0.39 -33.11 9.28
C ASP A 128 -1.59 -32.19 9.53
N ALA A 129 -2.74 -32.53 8.94
CA ALA A 129 -3.95 -31.73 9.03
C ALA A 129 -4.47 -31.57 10.47
N THR A 130 -4.27 -32.59 11.32
CA THR A 130 -4.73 -32.54 12.73
C THR A 130 -3.86 -31.59 13.55
N LEU A 131 -2.55 -31.61 13.32
CA LEU A 131 -1.62 -30.70 14.00
C LEU A 131 -1.72 -29.26 13.47
N LEU A 132 -2.08 -29.08 12.19
CA LEU A 132 -2.21 -27.79 11.53
C LEU A 132 -3.24 -26.88 12.24
N GLU A 133 -4.40 -27.43 12.61
CA GLU A 133 -5.43 -26.70 13.39
C GLU A 133 -4.89 -26.25 14.76
N GLY A 134 -4.06 -27.09 15.40
CA GLY A 134 -3.41 -26.76 16.66
C GLY A 134 -2.43 -25.59 16.54
N HIS A 135 -1.62 -25.56 15.48
CA HIS A 135 -0.72 -24.43 15.22
C HIS A 135 -1.51 -23.17 14.86
N TYR A 136 -2.58 -23.29 14.07
CA TYR A 136 -3.48 -22.17 13.77
C TYR A 136 -4.07 -21.56 15.05
N LYS A 137 -4.58 -22.40 15.95
CA LYS A 137 -5.07 -21.97 17.27
C LYS A 137 -4.00 -21.26 18.08
N ALA A 138 -2.76 -21.74 18.07
CA ALA A 138 -1.65 -21.09 18.78
C ALA A 138 -1.31 -19.69 18.23
N ILE A 139 -1.51 -19.46 16.92
CA ILE A 139 -1.41 -18.12 16.33
C ILE A 139 -2.49 -17.20 16.91
N LEU A 140 -3.76 -17.63 16.90
CA LEU A 140 -4.87 -16.83 17.42
C LEU A 140 -4.73 -16.53 18.92
N GLU A 141 -4.25 -17.49 19.71
CA GLU A 141 -3.95 -17.28 21.14
C GLU A 141 -2.88 -16.21 21.34
N THR A 142 -1.86 -16.16 20.47
CA THR A 142 -0.84 -15.10 20.49
C THR A 142 -1.44 -13.73 20.18
N CYS A 143 -2.32 -13.66 19.17
CA CYS A 143 -3.06 -12.43 18.85
C CYS A 143 -3.88 -11.95 20.06
N LEU A 144 -4.66 -12.84 20.68
CA LEU A 144 -5.48 -12.53 21.84
C LEU A 144 -4.65 -12.12 23.06
N ALA A 145 -3.50 -12.74 23.31
CA ALA A 145 -2.62 -12.41 24.43
C ALA A 145 -2.01 -11.00 24.29
N CYS A 146 -1.56 -10.64 23.08
CA CYS A 146 -1.07 -9.28 22.80
C CYS A 146 -2.18 -8.24 23.01
N HIS A 147 -3.38 -8.51 22.47
CA HIS A 147 -4.52 -7.62 22.61
C HIS A 147 -5.04 -7.50 24.05
N ALA A 148 -4.99 -8.56 24.85
CA ALA A 148 -5.35 -8.49 26.26
C ALA A 148 -4.41 -7.59 27.07
N THR A 149 -3.16 -7.41 26.62
CA THR A 149 -2.12 -6.72 27.38
C THR A 149 -2.02 -5.22 27.04
N TYR A 150 -1.97 -4.87 25.75
CA TYR A 150 -1.57 -3.51 25.33
C TYR A 150 -2.64 -2.74 24.58
N CYS A 151 -3.46 -3.45 23.80
CA CYS A 151 -4.45 -2.83 22.95
C CYS A 151 -5.70 -3.70 23.02
N PRO A 152 -6.68 -3.40 23.92
CA PRO A 152 -7.85 -4.26 24.10
C PRO A 152 -8.61 -4.51 22.79
N GLY A 153 -8.36 -3.70 21.75
CA GLY A 153 -8.52 -4.06 20.35
C GLY A 153 -9.88 -4.66 20.01
N PRO A 154 -9.99 -5.36 18.88
CA PRO A 154 -11.20 -6.06 18.53
C PRO A 154 -11.10 -7.55 18.93
N MET A 155 -10.82 -7.88 20.21
CA MET A 155 -10.73 -9.28 20.66
C MET A 155 -11.95 -10.12 20.27
N LYS A 156 -13.16 -9.53 20.32
CA LYS A 156 -14.39 -10.21 19.86
C LYS A 156 -14.34 -10.59 18.38
N ARG A 157 -13.69 -9.76 17.55
CA ARG A 157 -13.52 -10.01 16.12
C ARG A 157 -12.50 -11.13 15.90
N ILE A 158 -11.37 -11.12 16.62
CA ILE A 158 -10.34 -12.18 16.54
C ILE A 158 -10.94 -13.56 16.83
N ARG A 159 -11.85 -13.67 17.80
CA ARG A 159 -12.53 -14.94 18.10
C ARG A 159 -13.41 -15.47 16.96
N LEU A 160 -13.82 -14.63 16.00
CA LEU A 160 -14.53 -15.09 14.79
C LEU A 160 -13.61 -15.86 13.84
N LEU A 161 -12.29 -15.83 14.07
CA LEU A 161 -11.31 -16.61 13.33
C LEU A 161 -11.15 -18.03 13.88
N GLU A 162 -11.63 -18.31 15.09
CA GLU A 162 -11.55 -19.66 15.66
C GLU A 162 -12.29 -20.66 14.77
N LEU A 163 -11.72 -21.86 14.60
CA LEU A 163 -12.40 -22.98 13.98
C LEU A 163 -13.50 -23.42 14.96
N ASP A 164 -14.71 -23.67 14.45
CA ASP A 164 -15.86 -24.02 15.30
C ASP A 164 -15.52 -25.25 16.16
N ALA A 165 -15.88 -25.21 17.45
CA ALA A 165 -15.67 -26.30 18.40
C ALA A 165 -16.65 -27.47 18.19
#